data_AF-A0A1V5H4Z0-F1
#
_entry.id   AF-A0A1V5H4Z0-F1
#
_cell.length_a   1.000
_cell.length_b   1.000
_cell.length_c   1.000
_cell.angle_alpha   90.00
_cell.angle_beta   90.00
_cell.angle_gamma   90.00
#
_symmetry.space_group_name_H-M   'P 1'
#
loop_
_entity.id
_entity.type
_entity.pdbx_description
1 polymer ?
#
loop_
_entity_poly.entity_id
_entity_poly.type
_entity_poly.pdbx_seq_one_letter_code
_entity_poly.pdbx_strand_id
1 'polypeptide(L)'
;MAKVSFPARCAVAVVCGENLISQVYPASVPIEMFLDDVVELLNNELRRRGSAGLDPAIAYQLNRANGTTLDVTKTLDELGVEDGTTLVLVPATDGEPFEPQYESLSTGLARVGKRMFQPVTAATAAHTAITIVAMIGLTLLALSIRNRLHSDSLIPALVAGVGGILAASGAFAVWRWWPEQSDVLSGFSWVAVPLLAVAAGAAAPGDLGAAQAFIAILAVGVLTWSLVSLTRRHHTAAAVVMTLGVLGGLAAAARMWRPVQGQWLGMAALIALLLLLSLAPTFALWAARIRPPHFGSITGRDLFRRADGSPVDTVSPVELDGDGDAEEPNPDTTPRGLELASSARRANAVLTGICIAAGLTLPVAVWATLMPAGYRGIAAAVLCGLLILVFISRGRAYADKRQAVALVLGAAGAICAGVAKYVLHWPADSWAPLLIGAAVLIGFAATGLVAALLVPVTRFTPLVRMVTEWLELAAIVVAMPLAAWIGGLFTWVRMR
;
A
#
# COMPACT_ATOMS: atom_id res chain seq x y z
N MET A 1 -27.05 35.49 49.10
CA MET A 1 -26.72 35.26 47.68
C MET A 1 -26.47 33.77 47.49
N ALA A 2 -27.47 33.03 46.98
CA ALA A 2 -27.33 31.61 46.73
C ALA A 2 -26.42 31.41 45.49
N LYS A 3 -25.31 30.70 45.67
CA LYS A 3 -24.36 30.40 44.60
C LYS A 3 -24.98 29.29 43.76
N VAL A 4 -25.49 29.63 42.57
CA VAL A 4 -26.01 28.66 41.61
C VAL A 4 -24.79 27.90 41.06
N SER A 5 -24.54 26.69 41.56
CA SER A 5 -23.61 25.75 40.92
C SER A 5 -24.36 25.07 39.78
N PHE A 6 -23.95 25.31 38.55
CA PHE A 6 -24.41 24.48 37.43
C PHE A 6 -23.98 23.03 37.70
N PRO A 7 -24.85 22.02 37.46
CA PRO A 7 -24.46 20.63 37.60
C PRO A 7 -23.27 20.35 36.66
N ALA A 8 -22.26 19.64 37.16
CA ALA A 8 -21.14 19.21 36.32
C ALA A 8 -21.70 18.37 35.16
N ARG A 9 -21.24 18.64 33.94
CA ARG A 9 -21.71 18.01 32.71
C ARG A 9 -20.53 17.35 32.01
N CYS A 10 -20.75 16.17 31.46
CA CYS A 10 -19.77 15.43 30.68
C CYS A 10 -20.34 15.16 29.29
N ALA A 11 -19.66 15.65 28.26
CA ALA A 11 -20.00 15.42 26.86
C ALA A 11 -19.40 14.09 26.40
N VAL A 12 -20.24 13.09 26.16
CA VAL A 12 -19.80 11.75 25.75
C VAL A 12 -20.37 11.39 24.38
N ALA A 13 -19.73 10.43 23.73
CA ALA A 13 -20.24 9.83 22.52
C ALA A 13 -20.75 8.42 22.83
N VAL A 14 -22.05 8.17 22.69
CA VAL A 14 -22.65 6.86 22.96
C VAL A 14 -22.84 6.10 21.65
N VAL A 15 -22.23 4.91 21.57
CA VAL A 15 -22.40 3.95 20.49
C VAL A 15 -23.64 3.11 20.80
N CYS A 16 -24.63 3.16 19.90
CA CYS A 16 -25.85 2.36 19.94
C CYS A 16 -25.98 1.58 18.64
N GLY A 17 -25.59 0.30 18.65
CA GLY A 17 -25.50 -0.50 17.41
C GLY A 17 -24.49 0.11 16.44
N GLU A 18 -24.95 0.50 15.24
CA GLU A 18 -24.12 1.14 14.21
C GLU A 18 -24.08 2.68 14.31
N ASN A 19 -24.83 3.27 15.24
CA ASN A 19 -24.96 4.71 15.38
C ASN A 19 -24.10 5.28 16.50
N LEU A 20 -23.44 6.40 16.22
CA LEU A 20 -22.76 7.22 17.23
C LEU A 20 -23.60 8.46 17.52
N ILE A 21 -23.97 8.66 18.79
CA ILE A 21 -24.81 9.77 19.24
C ILE A 21 -24.05 10.54 20.31
N SER A 22 -23.73 11.80 20.05
CA SER A 22 -23.09 12.68 21.04
C SER A 22 -24.18 13.23 21.97
N GLN A 23 -23.96 13.08 23.27
CA GLN A 23 -24.88 13.57 24.30
C GLN A 23 -24.09 14.18 25.46
N VAL A 24 -24.78 15.00 26.24
CA VAL A 24 -24.23 15.62 27.44
C VAL A 24 -24.99 15.10 28.64
N TYR A 25 -24.29 14.39 29.53
CA TYR A 25 -24.87 13.81 30.74
C TYR A 25 -24.42 14.54 31.99
N PRO A 26 -25.20 14.47 33.09
CA PRO A 26 -24.77 14.98 34.39
C PRO A 26 -23.58 14.14 34.91
N ALA A 27 -22.44 14.79 35.14
CA ALA A 27 -21.21 14.13 35.54
C ALA A 27 -21.17 13.75 37.03
N SER A 28 -21.84 14.57 37.86
CA SER A 28 -21.87 14.47 39.32
C SER A 28 -23.12 13.79 39.89
N VAL A 29 -23.92 13.12 39.05
CA VAL A 29 -25.13 12.39 39.45
C VAL A 29 -24.87 10.89 39.22
N PRO A 30 -25.33 9.99 40.12
CA PRO A 30 -25.24 8.54 39.89
C PRO A 30 -25.93 8.14 38.59
N ILE A 31 -25.32 7.20 37.85
CA ILE A 31 -25.80 6.78 36.52
C ILE A 31 -27.23 6.22 36.59
N GLU A 32 -27.56 5.45 37.62
CA GLU A 32 -28.90 4.88 37.83
C GLU A 32 -30.04 5.91 37.82
N MET A 33 -29.76 7.17 38.20
CA MET A 33 -30.78 8.22 38.30
C MET A 33 -31.18 8.80 36.94
N PHE A 34 -30.39 8.59 35.88
CA PHE A 34 -30.64 9.14 34.55
C PHE A 34 -30.51 8.12 33.42
N LEU A 35 -30.19 6.85 33.73
CA LEU A 35 -29.97 5.81 32.72
C LEU A 35 -31.22 5.57 31.86
N ASP A 36 -32.41 5.54 32.47
CA ASP A 36 -33.66 5.33 31.76
C ASP A 36 -33.97 6.49 30.79
N ASP A 37 -33.77 7.74 31.24
CA ASP A 37 -33.91 8.95 30.41
C ASP A 37 -32.94 8.92 29.22
N VAL A 38 -31.72 8.42 29.45
CA VAL A 38 -30.71 8.26 28.40
C VAL A 38 -31.15 7.22 27.37
N VAL A 39 -31.67 6.08 27.81
CA VAL A 39 -32.18 5.03 26.92
C VAL A 39 -33.35 5.57 26.10
N GLU A 40 -34.28 6.30 26.70
CA GLU A 40 -35.40 6.93 25.99
C GLU A 40 -34.92 7.96 24.96
N LEU A 41 -33.99 8.83 25.35
CA LEU A 41 -33.42 9.85 24.48
C LEU A 41 -32.70 9.23 23.28
N LEU A 42 -31.89 8.20 23.51
CA LEU A 42 -31.18 7.48 22.46
C LEU A 42 -32.15 6.72 21.54
N ASN A 43 -33.21 6.12 22.08
CA ASN A 43 -34.25 5.45 21.28
C ASN A 43 -34.96 6.44 20.35
N ASN A 44 -35.33 7.62 20.86
CA ASN A 44 -35.97 8.68 20.07
C ASN A 44 -35.05 9.19 18.95
N GLU A 45 -33.76 9.34 19.24
CA GLU A 45 -32.76 9.77 18.25
C GLU A 45 -32.49 8.67 17.19
N LEU A 46 -32.46 7.40 17.59
CA LEU A 46 -32.37 6.26 16.65
C LEU A 46 -33.57 6.22 15.69
N ARG A 47 -34.79 6.42 16.22
CA ARG A 47 -36.01 6.50 15.39
C ARG A 47 -35.98 7.70 14.44
N ARG A 48 -35.50 8.87 14.89
CA ARG A 48 -35.32 10.05 14.03
C ARG A 48 -34.35 9.78 12.88
N ARG A 49 -33.33 8.96 13.10
CA ARG A 49 -32.33 8.55 12.08
C ARG A 49 -32.79 7.37 11.22
N GLY A 50 -34.03 6.90 11.36
CA GLY A 50 -34.57 5.78 10.59
C GLY A 50 -33.99 4.40 10.95
N SER A 51 -33.34 4.28 12.10
CA SER A 51 -32.82 3.00 12.62
C SER A 51 -33.88 2.24 13.41
N ALA A 52 -33.72 0.92 13.54
CA ALA A 52 -34.51 0.14 14.49
C ALA A 52 -34.32 0.72 15.91
N GLY A 53 -35.43 0.99 16.59
CA GLY A 53 -35.39 1.49 17.97
C GLY A 53 -34.83 0.46 18.95
N LEU A 54 -34.58 0.91 20.18
CA LEU A 54 -34.20 0.02 21.28
C LEU A 54 -35.39 -0.86 21.69
N ASP A 55 -35.11 -2.09 22.13
CA ASP A 55 -36.13 -3.05 22.59
C ASP A 55 -36.58 -2.65 24.00
N PRO A 56 -37.85 -2.27 24.20
CA PRO A 56 -38.35 -1.87 25.52
C PRO A 56 -38.41 -3.02 26.52
N ALA A 57 -38.31 -4.28 26.09
CA ALA A 57 -38.33 -5.45 26.98
C ALA A 57 -36.97 -5.74 27.63
N ILE A 58 -35.90 -5.07 27.19
CA ILE A 58 -34.52 -5.35 27.60
C ILE A 58 -33.99 -4.15 28.39
N ALA A 59 -33.45 -4.40 29.59
CA ALA A 59 -32.72 -3.37 30.33
C ALA A 59 -31.38 -3.08 29.64
N TYR A 60 -30.87 -1.84 29.74
CA TYR A 60 -29.61 -1.44 29.11
C TYR A 60 -28.62 -0.92 30.15
N GLN A 61 -27.34 -1.06 29.85
CA GLN A 61 -26.23 -0.55 30.67
C GLN A 61 -25.20 0.15 29.80
N LEU A 62 -24.42 1.05 30.42
CA LEU A 62 -23.33 1.77 29.77
C LEU A 62 -22.00 1.06 30.03
N ASN A 63 -21.32 0.69 28.94
CA ASN A 63 -19.97 0.16 28.98
C ASN A 63 -18.98 1.20 28.43
N ARG A 64 -17.73 1.15 28.87
CA ARG A 64 -16.63 1.82 28.16
C ARG A 64 -16.36 1.09 26.83
N ALA A 65 -15.72 1.77 25.88
CA ALA A 65 -15.32 1.17 24.60
C ALA A 65 -14.40 -0.08 24.72
N ASN A 66 -13.73 -0.28 25.86
CA ASN A 66 -12.92 -1.47 26.15
C ASN A 66 -13.75 -2.68 26.67
N GLY A 67 -15.07 -2.53 26.78
CA GLY A 67 -15.99 -3.57 27.24
C GLY A 67 -16.25 -3.62 28.75
N THR A 68 -15.65 -2.74 29.56
CA THR A 68 -15.92 -2.70 31.00
C THR A 68 -17.27 -2.03 31.28
N THR A 69 -18.16 -2.72 31.99
CA THR A 69 -19.43 -2.16 32.47
C THR A 69 -19.19 -1.08 33.52
N LEU A 70 -19.88 0.07 33.38
CA LEU A 70 -19.87 1.12 34.38
C LEU A 70 -20.78 0.73 35.54
N ASP A 71 -20.29 0.97 36.76
CA ASP A 71 -21.08 0.77 37.98
C ASP A 71 -22.17 1.85 38.06
N VAL A 72 -23.44 1.42 37.99
CA VAL A 72 -24.59 2.32 37.93
C VAL A 72 -24.79 3.15 39.20
N THR A 73 -24.23 2.69 40.33
CA THR A 73 -24.33 3.38 41.63
C THR A 73 -23.38 4.56 41.77
N LYS A 74 -22.40 4.69 40.87
CA LYS A 74 -21.37 5.73 40.88
C LYS A 74 -21.64 6.83 39.87
N THR A 75 -21.01 7.98 40.10
CA THR A 75 -21.05 9.11 39.17
C THR A 75 -20.05 8.95 38.03
N LEU A 76 -20.27 9.63 36.90
CA LEU A 76 -19.32 9.60 35.78
C LEU A 76 -17.94 10.18 36.16
N ASP A 77 -17.92 11.19 37.05
CA ASP A 77 -16.70 11.77 37.61
C ASP A 77 -15.91 10.75 38.44
N GLU A 78 -16.58 10.01 39.33
CA GLU A 78 -15.94 8.95 40.15
C GLU A 78 -15.40 7.81 39.29
N LEU A 79 -16.08 7.53 38.19
CA LEU A 79 -15.66 6.51 37.23
C LEU A 79 -14.59 7.01 36.27
N GLY A 80 -14.16 8.29 36.35
CA GLY A 80 -13.11 8.87 35.51
C GLY A 80 -13.50 8.95 34.03
N VAL A 81 -14.75 9.31 33.75
CA VAL A 81 -15.25 9.54 32.38
C VAL A 81 -15.08 11.01 32.02
N GLU A 82 -14.17 11.29 31.09
CA GLU A 82 -13.85 12.65 30.65
C GLU A 82 -14.65 13.05 29.40
N ASP A 83 -14.72 14.36 29.13
CA ASP A 83 -15.31 14.89 27.90
C ASP A 83 -14.66 14.27 26.65
N GLY A 84 -15.50 13.80 25.73
CA GLY A 84 -15.10 13.09 24.51
C GLY A 84 -14.97 11.57 24.68
N THR A 85 -15.15 11.03 25.89
CA THR A 85 -15.11 9.59 26.11
C THR A 85 -16.22 8.88 25.32
N THR A 86 -15.87 7.77 24.67
CA THR A 86 -16.84 6.92 23.97
C THR A 86 -17.38 5.84 24.90
N LEU A 87 -18.70 5.84 25.08
CA LEU A 87 -19.45 4.82 25.81
C LEU A 87 -20.23 3.96 24.81
N VAL A 88 -20.57 2.74 25.21
CA VAL A 88 -21.35 1.79 24.40
C VAL A 88 -22.57 1.39 25.21
N LEU A 89 -23.75 1.54 24.62
CA LEU A 89 -24.99 1.06 25.20
C LEU A 89 -25.16 -0.42 24.85
N VAL A 90 -25.21 -1.28 25.87
CA VAL A 90 -25.28 -2.74 25.72
C VAL A 90 -26.50 -3.25 26.49
N PRO A 91 -27.20 -4.30 26.02
CA PRO A 91 -28.18 -5.01 26.83
C PRO A 91 -27.59 -5.40 28.20
N ALA A 92 -28.29 -5.03 29.28
CA ALA A 92 -27.97 -5.49 30.62
C ALA A 92 -28.05 -7.02 30.63
N THR A 93 -27.00 -7.64 31.13
CA THR A 93 -26.92 -9.09 31.26
C THR A 93 -27.10 -9.41 32.73
N ASP A 94 -28.02 -10.33 33.08
CA ASP A 94 -28.20 -10.74 34.48
C ASP A 94 -26.91 -11.42 34.99
N GLY A 95 -26.25 -10.78 35.95
CA GLY A 95 -25.06 -11.28 36.63
C GLY A 95 -23.98 -10.23 36.83
N GLU A 96 -23.34 -10.21 38.00
CA GLU A 96 -22.12 -9.43 38.20
C GLU A 96 -21.03 -9.95 37.25
N PRO A 97 -20.23 -9.06 36.63
CA PRO A 97 -19.06 -9.47 35.86
C PRO A 97 -18.07 -10.23 36.76
N PHE A 98 -18.17 -11.55 36.75
CA PHE A 98 -17.30 -12.44 37.51
C PHE A 98 -15.98 -12.63 36.78
N GLU A 99 -14.89 -12.14 37.37
CA GLU A 99 -13.55 -12.54 36.95
C GLU A 99 -13.27 -13.94 37.52
N PRO A 100 -13.05 -14.98 36.69
CA PRO A 100 -12.86 -16.32 37.20
C PRO A 100 -11.60 -16.41 38.05
N GLN A 101 -11.76 -16.63 39.35
CA GLN A 101 -10.64 -16.89 40.26
C GLN A 101 -10.10 -18.30 39.97
N TYR A 102 -8.89 -18.39 39.42
CA TYR A 102 -8.23 -19.68 39.18
C TYR A 102 -7.41 -20.08 40.41
N GLU A 103 -7.81 -21.13 41.11
CA GLU A 103 -7.10 -21.62 42.30
C GLU A 103 -5.75 -22.28 41.99
N SER A 104 -5.60 -22.84 40.77
CA SER A 104 -4.35 -23.45 40.32
C SER A 104 -3.69 -22.61 39.24
N LEU A 105 -2.40 -22.31 39.45
CA LEU A 105 -1.60 -21.58 38.47
C LEU A 105 -1.49 -22.35 37.14
N SER A 106 -1.54 -23.68 37.16
CA SER A 106 -1.48 -24.49 35.93
C SER A 106 -2.74 -24.36 35.08
N THR A 107 -3.92 -24.27 35.69
CA THR A 107 -5.19 -24.10 34.96
C THR A 107 -5.34 -22.68 34.44
N GLY A 108 -4.93 -21.69 35.24
CA GLY A 108 -4.80 -20.30 34.80
C GLY A 108 -3.86 -20.19 33.59
N LEU A 109 -2.64 -20.73 33.70
CA LEU A 109 -1.64 -20.68 32.63
C LEU A 109 -2.06 -21.46 31.39
N ALA A 110 -2.70 -22.62 31.52
CA ALA A 110 -3.22 -23.38 30.38
C ALA A 110 -4.31 -22.63 29.62
N ARG A 111 -5.19 -21.89 30.33
CA ARG A 111 -6.27 -21.11 29.72
C ARG A 111 -5.75 -19.83 29.08
N VAL A 112 -4.83 -19.13 29.73
CA VAL A 112 -4.13 -17.97 29.16
C VAL A 112 -3.31 -18.43 27.95
N GLY A 113 -2.62 -19.57 28.04
CA GLY A 113 -1.88 -20.20 26.95
C GLY A 113 -2.75 -20.52 25.74
N LYS A 114 -3.95 -21.08 25.92
CA LYS A 114 -4.92 -21.30 24.82
C LYS A 114 -5.40 -20.01 24.15
N ARG A 115 -5.40 -18.88 24.85
CA ARG A 115 -5.73 -17.56 24.28
C ARG A 115 -4.55 -16.94 23.55
N MET A 116 -3.33 -17.11 24.09
CA MET A 116 -2.11 -16.54 23.52
C MET A 116 -1.59 -17.32 22.31
N PHE A 117 -1.74 -18.65 22.31
CA PHE A 117 -1.22 -19.54 21.28
C PHE A 117 -2.35 -20.22 20.53
N GLN A 118 -2.48 -19.91 19.24
CA GLN A 118 -3.44 -20.57 18.37
C GLN A 118 -2.99 -22.02 18.08
N PRO A 119 -3.88 -23.02 18.18
CA PRO A 119 -3.57 -24.39 17.79
C PRO A 119 -3.37 -24.51 16.28
N VAL A 120 -2.71 -25.58 15.84
CA VAL A 120 -2.58 -25.91 14.41
C VAL A 120 -3.96 -26.15 13.82
N THR A 121 -4.32 -25.36 12.81
CA THR A 121 -5.59 -25.48 12.09
C THR A 121 -5.39 -26.09 10.71
N ALA A 122 -6.48 -26.51 10.06
CA ALA A 122 -6.46 -26.94 8.66
C ALA A 122 -5.93 -25.82 7.73
N ALA A 123 -6.23 -24.55 8.03
CA ALA A 123 -5.69 -23.41 7.30
C ALA A 123 -4.16 -23.31 7.44
N THR A 124 -3.64 -23.55 8.64
CA THR A 124 -2.19 -23.62 8.88
C THR A 124 -1.54 -24.73 8.05
N ALA A 125 -2.14 -25.92 8.00
CA ALA A 125 -1.63 -27.03 7.19
C ALA A 125 -1.70 -26.74 5.67
N ALA A 126 -2.75 -26.07 5.21
CA ALA A 126 -2.87 -25.64 3.82
C ALA A 126 -1.80 -24.59 3.46
N HIS A 127 -1.60 -23.57 4.31
CA HIS A 127 -0.58 -22.55 4.11
C HIS A 127 0.84 -23.14 4.13
N THR A 128 1.14 -24.10 5.01
CA THR A 128 2.44 -24.79 4.99
C THR A 128 2.63 -25.67 3.76
N ALA A 129 1.58 -26.32 3.25
CA ALA A 129 1.67 -27.04 1.99
C ALA A 129 1.96 -26.10 0.81
N ILE A 130 1.30 -24.94 0.75
CA ILE A 130 1.56 -23.91 -0.27
C ILE A 130 3.00 -23.41 -0.18
N THR A 131 3.54 -23.16 1.02
CA THR A 131 4.93 -22.71 1.15
C THR A 131 5.92 -23.77 0.70
N ILE A 132 5.67 -25.06 0.95
CA ILE A 132 6.47 -26.15 0.41
C ILE A 132 6.44 -26.16 -1.13
N VAL A 133 5.25 -26.03 -1.73
CA VAL A 133 5.10 -25.95 -3.19
C VAL A 133 5.84 -24.72 -3.74
N ALA A 134 5.78 -23.58 -3.06
CA ALA A 134 6.51 -22.38 -3.47
C ALA A 134 8.02 -22.55 -3.38
N MET A 135 8.54 -23.22 -2.33
CA MET A 135 9.97 -23.55 -2.21
C MET A 135 10.42 -24.48 -3.34
N ILE A 136 9.66 -25.53 -3.66
CA ILE A 136 9.95 -26.44 -4.76
C ILE A 136 9.86 -25.71 -6.12
N GLY A 137 8.86 -24.86 -6.31
CA GLY A 137 8.73 -24.06 -7.52
C GLY A 137 9.91 -23.10 -7.70
N LEU A 138 10.37 -22.46 -6.63
CA LEU A 138 11.54 -21.58 -6.65
C LEU A 138 12.84 -22.34 -6.97
N THR A 139 13.03 -23.54 -6.41
CA THR A 139 14.22 -24.35 -6.71
C THR A 139 14.22 -24.84 -8.15
N LEU A 140 13.07 -25.28 -8.68
CA LEU A 140 12.92 -25.65 -10.10
C LEU A 140 13.21 -24.47 -11.02
N LEU A 141 12.69 -23.29 -10.69
CA LEU A 141 12.94 -22.06 -11.45
C LEU A 141 14.43 -21.71 -11.46
N ALA A 142 15.08 -21.72 -10.30
CA ALA A 142 16.50 -21.40 -10.17
C ALA A 142 17.39 -22.40 -10.94
N LEU A 143 17.11 -23.70 -10.83
CA LEU A 143 17.83 -24.74 -11.56
C LEU A 143 17.62 -24.63 -13.07
N SER A 144 16.40 -24.30 -13.50
CA SER A 144 16.09 -24.10 -14.92
C SER A 144 16.84 -22.90 -15.50
N ILE A 145 16.83 -21.75 -14.82
CA ILE A 145 17.60 -20.56 -15.24
C ILE A 145 19.09 -20.88 -15.27
N ARG A 146 19.62 -21.51 -14.22
CA ARG A 146 21.05 -21.88 -14.16
C ARG A 146 21.44 -22.81 -15.30
N ASN A 147 20.64 -23.83 -15.60
CA ASN A 147 20.98 -24.77 -16.66
C ASN A 147 20.85 -24.12 -18.05
N ARG A 148 19.89 -23.22 -18.24
CA ARG A 148 19.75 -22.44 -19.49
C ARG A 148 20.90 -21.45 -19.71
N LEU A 149 21.53 -20.95 -18.65
CA LEU A 149 22.72 -20.09 -18.72
C LEU A 149 23.97 -20.82 -19.22
N HIS A 150 24.03 -22.14 -19.09
CA HIS A 150 25.20 -22.93 -19.47
C HIS A 150 24.96 -23.88 -20.65
N SER A 151 23.70 -24.16 -20.99
CA SER A 151 23.34 -25.10 -22.05
C SER A 151 22.20 -24.57 -22.90
N ASP A 152 22.28 -24.77 -24.22
CA ASP A 152 21.20 -24.44 -25.15
C ASP A 152 20.12 -25.56 -25.23
N SER A 153 20.09 -26.44 -24.23
CA SER A 153 19.12 -27.53 -24.16
C SER A 153 17.70 -27.00 -23.94
N LEU A 154 16.70 -27.74 -24.43
CA LEU A 154 15.27 -27.51 -24.15
C LEU A 154 14.83 -28.07 -22.79
N ILE A 155 15.66 -28.88 -22.13
CA ILE A 155 15.35 -29.50 -20.83
C ILE A 155 14.95 -28.45 -19.76
N PRO A 156 15.65 -27.31 -19.59
CA PRO A 156 15.23 -26.27 -18.64
C PRO A 156 13.83 -25.72 -18.92
N ALA A 157 13.51 -25.50 -20.19
CA ALA A 157 12.20 -24.99 -20.60
C ALA A 157 11.10 -26.01 -20.32
N LEU A 158 11.36 -27.30 -20.60
CA LEU A 158 10.44 -28.39 -20.31
C LEU A 158 10.22 -28.58 -18.81
N VAL A 159 11.28 -28.56 -17.99
CA VAL A 159 11.17 -28.72 -16.53
C VAL A 159 10.38 -27.56 -15.92
N ALA A 160 10.71 -26.32 -16.28
CA ALA A 160 9.95 -25.14 -15.83
C ALA A 160 8.50 -25.16 -16.35
N GLY A 161 8.30 -25.56 -17.61
CA GLY A 161 7.00 -25.61 -18.27
C GLY A 161 6.08 -26.65 -17.64
N VAL A 162 6.56 -27.89 -17.46
CA VAL A 162 5.80 -28.97 -16.81
C VAL A 162 5.48 -28.59 -15.37
N GLY A 163 6.45 -28.07 -14.60
CA GLY A 163 6.19 -27.60 -13.24
C GLY A 163 5.14 -26.49 -13.18
N GLY A 164 5.21 -25.53 -14.11
CA GLY A 164 4.25 -24.44 -14.23
C GLY A 164 2.85 -24.92 -14.63
N ILE A 165 2.74 -25.85 -15.58
CA ILE A 165 1.46 -26.46 -16.01
C ILE A 165 0.84 -27.26 -14.87
N LEU A 166 1.63 -28.03 -14.12
CA LEU A 166 1.15 -28.77 -12.96
C LEU A 166 0.62 -27.81 -11.89
N ALA A 167 1.34 -26.74 -11.57
CA ALA A 167 0.85 -25.71 -10.64
C ALA A 167 -0.43 -25.03 -11.16
N ALA A 168 -0.51 -24.70 -12.46
CA ALA A 168 -1.71 -24.12 -13.06
C ALA A 168 -2.91 -25.09 -13.04
N SER A 169 -2.68 -26.39 -13.27
CA SER A 169 -3.72 -27.41 -13.14
C SER A 169 -4.18 -27.58 -11.70
N GLY A 170 -3.28 -27.48 -10.72
CA GLY A 170 -3.61 -27.46 -9.29
C GLY A 170 -4.48 -26.26 -8.93
N ALA A 171 -4.11 -25.07 -9.42
CA ALA A 171 -4.94 -23.87 -9.29
C ALA A 171 -6.33 -24.07 -9.91
N PHE A 172 -6.41 -24.59 -11.14
CA PHE A 172 -7.68 -24.85 -11.82
C PHE A 172 -8.55 -25.87 -11.09
N ALA A 173 -7.95 -26.96 -10.59
CA ALA A 173 -8.64 -27.97 -9.79
C ALA A 173 -9.23 -27.37 -8.51
N VAL A 174 -8.45 -26.56 -7.79
CA VAL A 174 -8.93 -25.86 -6.59
C VAL A 174 -10.06 -24.90 -6.93
N TRP A 175 -9.94 -24.12 -8.00
CA TRP A 175 -11.00 -23.23 -8.45
C TRP A 175 -12.29 -23.99 -8.81
N ARG A 176 -12.18 -25.15 -9.44
CA ARG A 176 -13.30 -25.94 -9.94
C ARG A 176 -14.03 -26.76 -8.87
N TRP A 177 -13.30 -27.27 -7.87
CA TRP A 177 -13.82 -28.21 -6.86
C TRP A 177 -13.87 -27.63 -5.45
N TRP A 178 -13.04 -26.65 -5.12
CA TRP A 178 -12.98 -26.00 -3.79
C TRP A 178 -12.94 -24.46 -3.91
N PRO A 179 -14.00 -23.83 -4.42
CA PRO A 179 -14.02 -22.38 -4.68
C PRO A 179 -13.82 -21.53 -3.41
N GLU A 180 -14.12 -22.07 -2.23
CA GLU A 180 -13.92 -21.40 -0.94
C GLU A 180 -12.43 -21.28 -0.54
N GLN A 181 -11.55 -22.16 -1.05
CA GLN A 181 -10.13 -22.19 -0.70
C GLN A 181 -9.30 -21.23 -1.55
N SER A 182 -9.66 -19.95 -1.51
CA SER A 182 -9.03 -18.92 -2.32
C SER A 182 -7.53 -18.72 -2.06
N ASP A 183 -7.07 -19.02 -0.85
CA ASP A 183 -5.66 -18.90 -0.49
C ASP A 183 -4.82 -19.96 -1.21
N VAL A 184 -5.32 -21.20 -1.26
CA VAL A 184 -4.68 -22.32 -1.97
C VAL A 184 -4.68 -22.06 -3.47
N LEU A 185 -5.79 -21.56 -4.03
CA LEU A 185 -5.87 -21.12 -5.42
C LEU A 185 -4.79 -20.07 -5.73
N SER A 186 -4.67 -19.05 -4.88
CA SER A 186 -3.68 -17.98 -5.06
C SER A 186 -2.24 -18.52 -4.97
N GLY A 187 -1.97 -19.45 -4.05
CA GLY A 187 -0.67 -20.07 -3.87
C GLY A 187 -0.19 -20.80 -5.10
N PHE A 188 -1.01 -21.72 -5.63
CA PHE A 188 -0.67 -22.44 -6.87
C PHE A 188 -0.54 -21.50 -8.07
N SER A 189 -1.41 -20.50 -8.16
CA SER A 189 -1.40 -19.54 -9.28
C SER A 189 -0.12 -18.71 -9.30
N TRP A 190 0.31 -18.18 -8.15
CA TRP A 190 1.53 -17.35 -8.05
C TRP A 190 2.82 -18.15 -8.24
N VAL A 191 2.81 -19.48 -8.00
CA VAL A 191 3.93 -20.37 -8.34
C VAL A 191 3.95 -20.70 -9.85
N ALA A 192 2.78 -20.86 -10.47
CA ALA A 192 2.68 -21.17 -11.89
C ALA A 192 3.20 -20.04 -12.79
N VAL A 193 2.90 -18.78 -12.46
CA VAL A 193 3.26 -17.59 -13.26
C VAL A 193 4.75 -17.53 -13.61
N PRO A 194 5.70 -17.51 -12.66
CA PRO A 194 7.12 -17.37 -12.97
C PRO A 194 7.70 -18.63 -13.64
N LEU A 195 7.19 -19.82 -13.31
CA LEU A 195 7.62 -21.08 -13.96
C LEU A 195 7.24 -21.12 -15.44
N LEU A 196 5.98 -20.80 -15.77
CA LEU A 196 5.50 -20.73 -17.15
C LEU A 196 6.21 -19.64 -17.95
N ALA A 197 6.49 -18.50 -17.31
CA ALA A 197 7.19 -17.41 -17.96
C ALA A 197 8.66 -17.74 -18.27
N VAL A 198 9.37 -18.37 -17.34
CA VAL A 198 10.74 -18.87 -17.57
C VAL A 198 10.73 -19.94 -18.65
N ALA A 199 9.74 -20.83 -18.66
CA ALA A 199 9.58 -21.82 -19.72
C ALA A 199 9.42 -21.16 -21.10
N ALA A 200 8.56 -20.14 -21.21
CA ALA A 200 8.35 -19.40 -22.46
C ALA A 200 9.62 -18.69 -22.94
N GLY A 201 10.36 -18.03 -22.05
CA GLY A 201 11.62 -17.37 -22.40
C GLY A 201 12.74 -18.34 -22.75
N ALA A 202 12.85 -19.46 -22.01
CA ALA A 202 13.88 -20.48 -22.23
C ALA A 202 13.61 -21.36 -23.47
N ALA A 203 12.36 -21.44 -23.94
CA ALA A 203 11.98 -22.17 -25.14
C ALA A 203 12.36 -21.43 -26.44
N ALA A 204 12.57 -20.11 -26.36
CA ALA A 204 12.95 -19.33 -27.53
C ALA A 204 14.38 -19.70 -27.99
N PRO A 205 14.60 -19.91 -29.30
CA PRO A 205 15.89 -20.36 -29.82
C PRO A 205 16.97 -19.29 -29.65
N GLY A 206 18.22 -19.73 -29.51
CA GLY A 206 19.41 -18.89 -29.43
C GLY A 206 19.84 -18.53 -28.00
N ASP A 207 21.01 -17.89 -27.91
CA ASP A 207 21.66 -17.53 -26.65
C ASP A 207 20.80 -16.61 -25.79
N LEU A 208 20.83 -16.82 -24.48
CA LEU A 208 20.12 -15.98 -23.51
C LEU A 208 20.54 -14.51 -23.66
N GLY A 209 19.59 -13.70 -24.11
CA GLY A 209 19.77 -12.27 -24.30
C GLY A 209 18.49 -11.49 -24.06
N ALA A 210 18.44 -10.31 -24.68
CA ALA A 210 17.35 -9.36 -24.48
C ALA A 210 16.00 -9.89 -25.01
N ALA A 211 15.99 -10.67 -26.09
CA ALA A 211 14.77 -11.20 -26.69
C ALA A 211 14.09 -12.24 -25.77
N GLN A 212 14.85 -13.19 -25.22
CA GLN A 212 14.34 -14.21 -24.30
C GLN A 212 13.85 -13.60 -22.99
N ALA A 213 14.58 -12.60 -22.46
CA ALA A 213 14.14 -11.83 -21.31
C ALA A 213 12.83 -11.08 -21.59
N PHE A 214 12.69 -10.47 -22.77
CA PHE A 214 11.46 -9.78 -23.18
C PHE A 214 10.27 -10.75 -23.27
N ILE A 215 10.46 -11.94 -23.86
CA ILE A 215 9.42 -12.98 -23.95
C ILE A 215 8.99 -13.43 -22.55
N ALA A 216 9.95 -13.72 -21.65
CA ALA A 216 9.64 -14.12 -20.28
C ALA A 216 8.86 -13.01 -19.53
N ILE A 217 9.30 -11.75 -19.65
CA ILE A 217 8.64 -10.61 -19.02
C ILE A 217 7.21 -10.42 -19.54
N LEU A 218 7.03 -10.53 -20.86
CA LEU A 218 5.71 -10.44 -21.49
C LEU A 218 4.79 -11.57 -20.99
N ALA A 219 5.31 -12.80 -20.92
CA ALA A 219 4.57 -13.94 -20.37
C ALA A 219 4.18 -13.71 -18.90
N VAL A 220 5.08 -13.23 -18.05
CA VAL A 220 4.76 -12.85 -16.65
C VAL A 220 3.63 -11.82 -16.62
N GLY A 221 3.69 -10.79 -17.46
CA GLY A 221 2.69 -9.71 -17.49
C GLY A 221 1.30 -10.22 -17.90
N VAL A 222 1.23 -11.00 -18.99
CA VAL A 222 -0.03 -11.58 -19.47
C VAL A 222 -0.62 -12.55 -18.45
N LEU A 223 0.19 -13.46 -17.89
CA LEU A 223 -0.28 -14.43 -16.90
C LEU A 223 -0.74 -13.74 -15.60
N THR A 224 -0.02 -12.71 -15.14
CA THR A 224 -0.40 -11.93 -13.96
C THR A 224 -1.69 -11.16 -14.19
N TRP A 225 -1.84 -10.53 -15.36
CA TRP A 225 -3.08 -9.81 -15.72
C TRP A 225 -4.28 -10.76 -15.81
N SER A 226 -4.11 -11.93 -16.44
CA SER A 226 -5.13 -12.98 -16.48
C SER A 226 -5.50 -13.45 -15.07
N LEU A 227 -4.52 -13.73 -14.21
CA LEU A 227 -4.76 -14.16 -12.84
C LEU A 227 -5.56 -13.13 -12.03
N VAL A 228 -5.20 -11.86 -12.13
CA VAL A 228 -5.80 -10.77 -11.34
C VAL A 228 -7.17 -10.37 -11.88
N SER A 229 -7.37 -10.44 -13.20
CA SER A 229 -8.70 -10.20 -13.80
C SER A 229 -9.71 -11.28 -13.42
N LEU A 230 -9.26 -12.54 -13.33
CA LEU A 230 -10.09 -13.67 -12.90
C LEU A 230 -10.36 -13.67 -11.40
N THR A 231 -9.34 -13.44 -10.57
CA THR A 231 -9.47 -13.55 -9.10
C THR A 231 -9.87 -12.25 -8.41
N ARG A 232 -9.64 -11.09 -9.03
CA ARG A 232 -9.79 -9.74 -8.46
C ARG A 232 -9.07 -9.53 -7.12
N ARG A 233 -7.96 -10.25 -6.90
CA ARG A 233 -7.19 -10.25 -5.64
C ARG A 233 -5.71 -9.88 -5.87
N HIS A 234 -4.99 -9.67 -4.78
CA HIS A 234 -3.53 -9.41 -4.77
C HIS A 234 -3.07 -8.26 -5.68
N HIS A 235 -3.83 -7.16 -5.71
CA HIS A 235 -3.49 -5.98 -6.51
C HIS A 235 -2.11 -5.40 -6.22
N THR A 236 -1.59 -5.56 -5.00
CA THR A 236 -0.21 -5.17 -4.63
C THR A 236 0.82 -5.96 -5.43
N ALA A 237 0.81 -7.29 -5.34
CA ALA A 237 1.75 -8.16 -6.03
C ALA A 237 1.63 -8.02 -7.55
N ALA A 238 0.40 -7.91 -8.06
CA ALA A 238 0.14 -7.62 -9.46
C ALA A 238 0.79 -6.32 -9.92
N ALA A 239 0.60 -5.23 -9.16
CA ALA A 239 1.19 -3.94 -9.48
C ALA A 239 2.72 -4.00 -9.45
N VAL A 240 3.32 -4.70 -8.48
CA VAL A 240 4.80 -4.92 -8.43
C VAL A 240 5.28 -5.60 -9.71
N VAL A 241 4.66 -6.73 -10.05
CA VAL A 241 5.08 -7.54 -11.19
C VAL A 241 4.88 -6.81 -12.52
N MET A 242 3.75 -6.12 -12.69
CA MET A 242 3.47 -5.34 -13.89
C MET A 242 4.42 -4.15 -14.03
N THR A 243 4.74 -3.42 -12.95
CA THR A 243 5.68 -2.30 -13.04
C THR A 243 7.11 -2.76 -13.28
N LEU A 244 7.58 -3.82 -12.61
CA LEU A 244 8.88 -4.44 -12.92
C LEU A 244 8.92 -4.94 -14.37
N GLY A 245 7.82 -5.54 -14.83
CA GLY A 245 7.69 -6.03 -16.21
C GLY A 245 7.72 -4.91 -17.24
N VAL A 246 7.07 -3.77 -16.98
CA VAL A 246 7.13 -2.61 -17.88
C VAL A 246 8.55 -2.02 -17.90
N LEU A 247 9.19 -1.80 -16.75
CA LEU A 247 10.54 -1.23 -16.68
C LEU A 247 11.58 -2.16 -17.32
N GLY A 248 11.57 -3.44 -16.95
CA GLY A 248 12.47 -4.45 -17.49
C GLY A 248 12.18 -4.76 -18.96
N GLY A 249 10.91 -4.80 -19.35
CA GLY A 249 10.48 -5.05 -20.72
C GLY A 249 10.88 -3.93 -21.67
N LEU A 250 10.76 -2.65 -21.26
CA LEU A 250 11.26 -1.52 -22.04
C LEU A 250 12.79 -1.57 -22.19
N ALA A 251 13.53 -1.92 -21.14
CA ALA A 251 14.99 -2.07 -21.21
C ALA A 251 15.41 -3.24 -22.11
N ALA A 252 14.71 -4.38 -22.02
CA ALA A 252 14.94 -5.56 -22.86
C ALA A 252 14.59 -5.25 -24.32
N ALA A 253 13.47 -4.59 -24.60
CA ALA A 253 13.08 -4.16 -25.93
C ALA A 253 14.13 -3.22 -26.54
N ALA A 254 14.58 -2.20 -25.79
CA ALA A 254 15.62 -1.30 -26.27
C ALA A 254 16.90 -2.04 -26.68
N ARG A 255 17.31 -3.04 -25.88
CA ARG A 255 18.47 -3.89 -26.19
C ARG A 255 18.27 -4.87 -27.33
N MET A 256 17.04 -5.33 -27.55
CA MET A 256 16.71 -6.24 -28.63
C MET A 256 16.94 -5.59 -29.99
N TRP A 257 16.64 -4.30 -30.14
CA TRP A 257 16.76 -3.58 -31.42
C TRP A 257 18.12 -2.88 -31.61
N ARG A 258 18.77 -2.45 -30.53
CA ARG A 258 20.06 -1.77 -30.58
C ARG A 258 20.96 -2.25 -29.44
N PRO A 259 22.27 -2.43 -29.66
CA PRO A 259 23.21 -2.75 -28.59
C PRO A 259 23.46 -1.52 -27.70
N VAL A 260 22.46 -1.16 -26.89
CA VAL A 260 22.55 -0.01 -25.97
C VAL A 260 23.49 -0.33 -24.81
N GLN A 261 24.38 0.60 -24.51
CA GLN A 261 25.31 0.48 -23.38
C GLN A 261 24.56 0.41 -22.05
N GLY A 262 25.04 -0.41 -21.11
CA GLY A 262 24.36 -0.65 -19.83
C GLY A 262 24.16 0.61 -19.00
N GLN A 263 25.11 1.55 -19.09
CA GLN A 263 25.04 2.83 -18.41
C GLN A 263 23.87 3.69 -18.87
N TRP A 264 23.60 3.73 -20.19
CA TRP A 264 22.50 4.52 -20.73
C TRP A 264 21.15 3.95 -20.31
N LEU A 265 21.03 2.62 -20.24
CA LEU A 265 19.84 1.95 -19.71
C LEU A 265 19.67 2.23 -18.21
N GLY A 266 20.76 2.23 -17.44
CA GLY A 266 20.74 2.62 -16.04
C GLY A 266 20.24 4.05 -15.84
N MET A 267 20.80 5.01 -16.57
CA MET A 267 20.37 6.42 -16.49
C MET A 267 18.93 6.61 -16.96
N ALA A 268 18.53 5.94 -18.03
CA ALA A 268 17.14 5.95 -18.50
C ALA A 268 16.19 5.34 -17.46
N ALA A 269 16.59 4.26 -16.78
CA ALA A 269 15.83 3.66 -15.70
C ALA A 269 15.71 4.60 -14.49
N LEU A 270 16.79 5.31 -14.10
CA LEU A 270 16.74 6.32 -13.04
C LEU A 270 15.74 7.44 -13.36
N ILE A 271 15.75 7.96 -14.59
CA ILE A 271 14.78 8.96 -15.06
C ILE A 271 13.36 8.38 -15.08
N ALA A 272 13.20 7.16 -15.59
CA ALA A 272 11.91 6.48 -15.63
C ALA A 272 11.34 6.27 -14.22
N LEU A 273 12.18 6.02 -13.21
CA LEU A 273 11.76 5.93 -11.82
C LEU A 273 11.27 7.27 -11.27
N LEU A 274 11.91 8.40 -11.60
CA LEU A 274 11.42 9.73 -11.24
C LEU A 274 10.05 10.03 -11.84
N LEU A 275 9.88 9.72 -13.14
CA LEU A 275 8.61 9.89 -13.84
C LEU A 275 7.54 8.96 -13.25
N LEU A 276 7.89 7.70 -13.00
CA LEU A 276 6.99 6.71 -12.41
C LEU A 276 6.49 7.16 -11.04
N LEU A 277 7.36 7.62 -10.14
CA LEU A 277 6.95 8.09 -8.81
C LEU A 277 6.13 9.38 -8.87
N SER A 278 6.33 10.21 -9.90
CA SER A 278 5.52 11.42 -10.10
C SER A 278 4.11 11.08 -10.63
N LEU A 279 3.99 10.05 -11.46
CA LEU A 279 2.74 9.59 -12.06
C LEU A 279 2.05 8.48 -11.26
N ALA A 280 2.69 7.92 -10.22
CA ALA A 280 2.19 6.79 -9.46
C ALA A 280 0.79 7.00 -8.85
N PRO A 281 0.46 8.18 -8.26
CA PRO A 281 -0.90 8.44 -7.78
C PRO A 281 -1.93 8.40 -8.91
N THR A 282 -1.60 8.94 -10.08
CA THR A 282 -2.46 8.93 -11.27
C THR A 282 -2.72 7.51 -11.76
N PHE A 283 -1.67 6.68 -11.85
CA PHE A 283 -1.82 5.27 -12.22
C PHE A 283 -2.67 4.48 -11.20
N ALA A 284 -2.51 4.77 -9.90
CA ALA A 284 -3.32 4.16 -8.85
C ALA A 284 -4.81 4.53 -8.97
N LEU A 285 -5.12 5.80 -9.27
CA LEU A 285 -6.50 6.27 -9.50
C LEU A 285 -7.12 5.61 -10.74
N TRP A 286 -6.37 5.53 -11.85
CA TRP A 286 -6.83 4.86 -13.07
C TRP A 286 -7.09 3.37 -12.84
N ALA A 287 -6.19 2.68 -12.15
CA ALA A 287 -6.36 1.26 -11.82
C ALA A 287 -7.54 1.01 -10.87
N ALA A 288 -7.83 1.95 -9.98
CA ALA A 288 -9.00 1.90 -9.11
C ALA A 288 -10.29 2.38 -9.79
N ARG A 289 -10.21 2.93 -11.01
CA ARG A 289 -11.33 3.57 -11.73
C ARG A 289 -12.00 4.68 -10.91
N ILE A 290 -11.23 5.37 -10.07
CA ILE A 290 -11.72 6.54 -9.35
C ILE A 290 -11.81 7.68 -10.35
N ARG A 291 -13.03 8.14 -10.61
CA ARG A 291 -13.28 9.27 -11.50
C ARG A 291 -13.08 10.58 -10.72
N PRO A 292 -12.51 11.63 -11.35
CA PRO A 292 -12.55 12.97 -10.79
C PRO A 292 -14.01 13.38 -10.51
N PRO A 293 -14.26 14.18 -9.45
CA PRO A 293 -15.58 14.73 -9.22
C PRO A 293 -16.04 15.56 -10.42
N HIS A 294 -17.31 15.42 -10.79
CA HIS A 294 -17.91 16.25 -11.83
C HIS A 294 -18.18 17.64 -11.25
N PHE A 295 -17.39 18.61 -11.69
CA PHE A 295 -17.74 20.01 -11.46
C PHE A 295 -18.58 20.46 -12.65
N GLY A 296 -19.84 20.82 -12.40
CA GLY A 296 -20.73 21.39 -13.41
C GLY A 296 -20.16 22.68 -14.02
N SER A 297 -20.86 23.29 -14.98
CA SER A 297 -20.36 24.48 -15.64
C SER A 297 -20.05 25.63 -14.67
N ILE A 298 -18.85 26.20 -14.81
CA ILE A 298 -18.36 27.36 -14.04
C ILE A 298 -19.29 28.59 -14.22
N THR A 299 -20.01 28.65 -15.34
CA THR A 299 -20.99 29.71 -15.64
C THR A 299 -22.32 29.54 -14.91
N GLY A 300 -22.51 28.48 -14.11
CA GLY A 300 -23.77 28.20 -13.40
C GLY A 300 -24.94 27.84 -14.32
N ARG A 301 -24.66 27.53 -15.59
CA ARG A 301 -25.67 27.23 -16.61
C ARG A 301 -26.46 25.96 -16.27
N ASP A 302 -25.84 25.07 -15.50
CA ASP A 302 -26.43 23.80 -15.09
C ASP A 302 -27.08 23.89 -13.70
N LEU A 303 -26.96 25.04 -13.02
CA LEU A 303 -27.63 25.33 -11.75
C LEU A 303 -28.88 26.19 -11.95
N PHE A 304 -28.82 27.08 -12.94
CA PHE A 304 -29.79 28.14 -13.13
C PHE A 304 -30.13 28.30 -14.61
N ARG A 305 -31.42 28.28 -14.93
CA ARG A 305 -31.94 28.53 -16.27
C ARG A 305 -32.89 29.72 -16.25
N ARG A 306 -32.89 30.48 -17.35
CA ARG A 306 -33.92 31.49 -17.61
C ARG A 306 -35.09 30.82 -18.34
N ALA A 307 -36.30 30.97 -17.82
CA ALA A 307 -37.52 30.61 -18.53
C ALA A 307 -37.76 31.57 -19.71
N ASP A 308 -38.23 31.05 -20.85
CA ASP A 308 -38.44 31.88 -22.04
C ASP A 308 -39.45 33.00 -21.75
N GLY A 309 -39.06 34.25 -21.98
CA GLY A 309 -39.89 35.44 -21.73
C GLY A 309 -39.78 36.06 -20.33
N SER A 310 -38.93 35.54 -19.43
CA SER A 310 -38.75 36.15 -18.10
C SER A 310 -37.82 37.39 -18.10
N PRO A 311 -38.02 38.35 -17.17
CA PRO A 311 -37.15 39.53 -17.04
C PRO A 311 -35.69 39.17 -16.80
N VAL A 312 -34.78 40.07 -17.20
CA VAL A 312 -33.34 39.80 -17.27
C VAL A 312 -32.74 39.35 -15.93
N ASP A 313 -33.29 39.84 -14.81
CA ASP A 313 -32.81 39.56 -13.46
C ASP A 313 -33.47 38.33 -12.79
N THR A 314 -34.34 37.61 -13.50
CA THR A 314 -35.07 36.48 -12.92
C THR A 314 -34.35 35.17 -13.25
N VAL A 315 -33.97 34.45 -12.21
CA VAL A 315 -33.21 33.20 -12.30
C VAL A 315 -33.97 32.12 -11.54
N SER A 316 -34.32 31.03 -12.21
CA SER A 316 -34.95 29.87 -11.58
C SER A 316 -33.94 28.71 -11.51
N PRO A 317 -33.93 27.94 -10.42
CA PRO A 317 -33.19 26.68 -10.41
C PRO A 317 -33.67 25.80 -11.57
N VAL A 318 -32.75 25.08 -12.20
CA VAL A 318 -33.13 24.05 -13.18
C VAL A 318 -33.87 22.96 -12.39
N GLU A 319 -35.17 22.80 -12.62
CA GLU A 319 -35.88 21.63 -12.09
C GLU A 319 -35.37 20.41 -12.85
N LEU A 320 -34.79 19.47 -12.10
CA LEU A 320 -34.54 18.12 -12.60
C LEU A 320 -35.93 17.49 -12.73
N ASP A 321 -36.46 17.40 -13.95
CA ASP A 321 -37.81 16.90 -14.22
C ASP A 321 -38.04 15.57 -13.47
N GLY A 322 -38.96 15.60 -12.52
CA GLY A 322 -39.29 14.47 -11.64
C GLY A 322 -40.31 13.50 -12.25
N ASP A 323 -40.46 13.46 -13.57
CA ASP A 323 -41.54 12.71 -14.22
C ASP A 323 -41.01 11.79 -15.34
N GLY A 324 -41.26 10.49 -15.17
CA GLY A 324 -41.33 9.40 -16.16
C GLY A 324 -40.32 9.33 -17.31
N ASP A 325 -39.48 8.30 -17.28
CA ASP A 325 -38.89 7.65 -18.47
C ASP A 325 -37.82 8.41 -19.28
N ALA A 326 -36.80 8.93 -18.62
CA ALA A 326 -35.43 8.93 -19.13
C ALA A 326 -34.45 9.04 -17.96
N GLU A 327 -33.60 8.03 -17.76
CA GLU A 327 -32.45 8.09 -16.86
C GLU A 327 -31.50 9.21 -17.33
N GLU A 328 -31.72 10.47 -16.92
CA GLU A 328 -30.61 11.42 -16.85
C GLU A 328 -29.84 11.09 -15.58
N PRO A 329 -28.65 10.47 -15.71
CA PRO A 329 -27.89 9.99 -14.57
C PRO A 329 -27.53 11.18 -13.68
N ASN A 330 -27.81 11.06 -12.38
CA ASN A 330 -27.29 11.93 -11.34
C ASN A 330 -25.86 12.38 -11.71
N PRO A 331 -25.61 13.68 -11.97
CA PRO A 331 -24.34 14.14 -12.54
C PRO A 331 -23.16 13.87 -11.60
N ASP A 332 -23.45 13.66 -10.31
CA ASP A 332 -22.49 13.24 -9.30
C ASP A 332 -22.55 11.71 -9.09
N THR A 333 -21.94 10.95 -10.01
CA THR A 333 -21.77 9.49 -9.91
C THR A 333 -20.65 9.07 -8.95
N THR A 334 -20.30 9.92 -7.98
CA THR A 334 -19.21 9.62 -7.04
C THR A 334 -19.65 8.46 -6.13
N PRO A 335 -18.96 7.31 -6.14
CA PRO A 335 -19.36 6.15 -5.36
C PRO A 335 -19.37 6.49 -3.87
N ARG A 336 -20.42 6.07 -3.15
CA ARG A 336 -20.59 6.33 -1.71
C ARG A 336 -20.38 5.05 -0.88
N GLY A 337 -20.00 5.21 0.38
CA GLY A 337 -19.92 4.11 1.35
C GLY A 337 -18.89 3.02 1.00
N LEU A 338 -19.33 1.77 0.94
CA LEU A 338 -18.47 0.58 0.81
C LEU A 338 -17.69 0.52 -0.51
N GLU A 339 -18.28 1.01 -1.61
CA GLU A 339 -17.65 1.00 -2.93
C GLU A 339 -16.45 1.94 -2.98
N LEU A 340 -16.57 3.13 -2.38
CA LEU A 340 -15.48 4.08 -2.24
C LEU A 340 -14.34 3.48 -1.40
N ALA A 341 -14.68 2.85 -0.27
CA ALA A 341 -13.68 2.19 0.57
C ALA A 341 -12.95 1.05 -0.18
N SER A 342 -13.67 0.27 -1.00
CA SER A 342 -13.07 -0.78 -1.82
C SER A 342 -12.14 -0.23 -2.91
N SER A 343 -12.53 0.87 -3.56
CA SER A 343 -11.76 1.56 -4.59
C SER A 343 -10.52 2.21 -4.00
N ALA A 344 -10.64 2.85 -2.83
CA ALA A 344 -9.52 3.39 -2.07
C ALA A 344 -8.52 2.31 -1.66
N ARG A 345 -8.99 1.15 -1.17
CA ARG A 345 -8.11 0.00 -0.87
C ARG A 345 -7.38 -0.49 -2.12
N ARG A 346 -8.06 -0.55 -3.27
CA ARG A 346 -7.44 -0.94 -4.56
C ARG A 346 -6.40 0.08 -5.01
N ALA A 347 -6.70 1.38 -4.96
CA ALA A 347 -5.76 2.44 -5.30
C ALA A 347 -4.51 2.35 -4.41
N ASN A 348 -4.70 2.23 -3.10
CA ASN A 348 -3.59 2.11 -2.16
C ASN A 348 -2.75 0.85 -2.39
N ALA A 349 -3.39 -0.29 -2.71
CA ALA A 349 -2.70 -1.52 -3.05
C ALA A 349 -1.84 -1.38 -4.32
N VAL A 350 -2.37 -0.76 -5.37
CA VAL A 350 -1.63 -0.51 -6.62
C VAL A 350 -0.47 0.45 -6.37
N LEU A 351 -0.71 1.57 -5.67
CA LEU A 351 0.32 2.54 -5.32
C LEU A 351 1.47 1.89 -4.53
N THR A 352 1.13 1.07 -3.54
CA THR A 352 2.11 0.29 -2.77
C THR A 352 2.94 -0.63 -3.66
N GLY A 353 2.31 -1.31 -4.62
CA GLY A 353 3.03 -2.14 -5.56
C GLY A 353 3.99 -1.36 -6.47
N ILE A 354 3.58 -0.18 -6.96
CA ILE A 354 4.44 0.71 -7.74
C ILE A 354 5.66 1.15 -6.91
N CYS A 355 5.46 1.54 -5.64
CA CYS A 355 6.56 1.94 -4.75
C CYS A 355 7.53 0.78 -4.47
N ILE A 356 7.02 -0.44 -4.24
CA ILE A 356 7.85 -1.63 -4.05
C ILE A 356 8.67 -1.92 -5.32
N ALA A 357 8.06 -1.91 -6.49
CA ALA A 357 8.79 -2.13 -7.75
C ALA A 357 9.82 -1.05 -8.03
N ALA A 358 9.50 0.22 -7.75
CA ALA A 358 10.45 1.32 -7.87
C ALA A 358 11.63 1.11 -6.92
N GLY A 359 11.37 0.71 -5.67
CA GLY A 359 12.39 0.39 -4.67
C GLY A 359 13.28 -0.79 -5.06
N LEU A 360 12.72 -1.83 -5.68
CA LEU A 360 13.48 -2.98 -6.20
C LEU A 360 14.31 -2.65 -7.45
N THR A 361 13.83 -1.72 -8.28
CA THR A 361 14.51 -1.33 -9.53
C THR A 361 15.65 -0.36 -9.26
N LEU A 362 15.55 0.50 -8.26
CA LEU A 362 16.55 1.53 -7.97
C LEU A 362 17.97 0.96 -7.77
N PRO A 363 18.21 -0.09 -6.96
CA PRO A 363 19.54 -0.68 -6.83
C PRO A 363 20.11 -1.20 -8.15
N VAL A 364 19.28 -1.80 -8.99
CA VAL A 364 19.68 -2.30 -10.32
C VAL A 364 20.04 -1.14 -11.25
N ALA A 365 19.26 -0.07 -11.24
CA ALA A 365 19.50 1.12 -12.04
C ALA A 365 20.77 1.87 -11.58
N VAL A 366 21.00 1.98 -10.27
CA VAL A 366 22.24 2.55 -9.71
C VAL A 366 23.44 1.68 -10.09
N TRP A 367 23.33 0.36 -9.93
CA TRP A 367 24.37 -0.56 -10.39
C TRP A 367 24.66 -0.35 -11.87
N ALA A 368 23.66 -0.32 -12.75
CA ALA A 368 23.87 -0.14 -14.18
C ALA A 368 24.49 1.23 -14.54
N THR A 369 24.14 2.30 -13.82
CA THR A 369 24.56 3.68 -14.08
C THR A 369 26.00 3.99 -13.68
N LEU A 370 26.47 3.42 -12.57
CA LEU A 370 27.81 3.73 -12.08
C LEU A 370 28.89 3.24 -13.04
N MET A 371 29.98 3.98 -13.17
CA MET A 371 31.17 3.56 -13.90
C MET A 371 32.41 3.87 -13.06
N PRO A 372 32.84 2.92 -12.21
CA PRO A 372 34.11 3.04 -11.54
C PRO A 372 35.23 3.23 -12.59
N ALA A 373 36.12 4.19 -12.35
CA ALA A 373 37.20 4.59 -13.26
C ALA A 373 36.79 5.10 -14.67
N GLY A 374 35.50 5.24 -14.97
CA GLY A 374 35.03 5.74 -16.26
C GLY A 374 35.11 7.26 -16.40
N TYR A 375 35.18 7.75 -17.64
CA TYR A 375 35.02 9.17 -17.96
C TYR A 375 33.67 9.67 -17.40
N ARG A 376 33.69 10.71 -16.56
CA ARG A 376 32.53 11.24 -15.79
C ARG A 376 31.94 10.31 -14.72
N GLY A 377 32.71 9.33 -14.22
CA GLY A 377 32.26 8.41 -13.16
C GLY A 377 31.76 9.12 -11.88
N ILE A 378 32.39 10.23 -11.49
CA ILE A 378 31.94 11.05 -10.35
C ILE A 378 30.55 11.65 -10.62
N ALA A 379 30.31 12.17 -11.83
CA ALA A 379 29.01 12.74 -12.18
C ALA A 379 27.90 11.67 -12.18
N ALA A 380 28.20 10.45 -12.63
CA ALA A 380 27.29 9.32 -12.52
C ALA A 380 26.99 8.95 -11.06
N ALA A 381 27.99 9.00 -10.17
CA ALA A 381 27.79 8.80 -8.73
C ALA A 381 26.93 9.90 -8.11
N VAL A 382 27.13 11.17 -8.50
CA VAL A 382 26.30 12.29 -8.07
C VAL A 382 24.85 12.08 -8.53
N LEU A 383 24.61 11.70 -9.79
CA LEU A 383 23.27 11.39 -10.30
C LEU A 383 22.60 10.29 -9.46
N CYS A 384 23.29 9.18 -9.19
CA CYS A 384 22.77 8.12 -8.32
C CYS A 384 22.47 8.63 -6.91
N GLY A 385 23.35 9.46 -6.33
CA GLY A 385 23.15 10.06 -5.01
C GLY A 385 21.92 10.97 -4.93
N LEU A 386 21.68 11.79 -5.97
CA LEU A 386 20.48 12.61 -6.06
C LEU A 386 19.20 11.76 -6.09
N LEU A 387 19.20 10.67 -6.85
CA LEU A 387 18.06 9.74 -6.93
C LEU A 387 17.79 9.00 -5.61
N ILE A 388 18.86 8.54 -4.95
CA ILE A 388 18.78 7.91 -3.62
C ILE A 388 18.17 8.90 -2.62
N LEU A 389 18.63 10.15 -2.63
CA LEU A 389 18.10 11.21 -1.79
C LEU A 389 16.62 11.49 -2.09
N VAL A 390 16.21 11.57 -3.36
CA VAL A 390 14.79 11.75 -3.74
C VAL A 390 13.92 10.59 -3.23
N PHE A 391 14.41 9.34 -3.28
CA PHE A 391 13.66 8.19 -2.76
C PHE A 391 13.48 8.26 -1.24
N ILE A 392 14.52 8.63 -0.50
CA ILE A 392 14.45 8.81 0.96
C ILE A 392 13.50 9.96 1.29
N SER A 393 13.62 11.10 0.62
CA SER A 393 12.79 12.28 0.88
C SER A 393 11.33 12.02 0.55
N ARG A 394 11.03 11.39 -0.60
CA ARG A 394 9.66 11.04 -1.01
C ARG A 394 8.94 10.12 -0.06
N GLY A 395 9.65 9.37 0.78
CA GLY A 395 9.04 8.60 1.86
C GLY A 395 8.10 9.44 2.73
N ARG A 396 8.36 10.74 2.88
CA ARG A 396 7.54 11.69 3.64
C ARG A 396 6.21 12.07 2.97
N ALA A 397 6.09 11.86 1.66
CA ALA A 397 4.94 12.32 0.87
C ALA A 397 3.80 11.29 0.85
N TYR A 398 4.06 10.06 1.26
CA TYR A 398 3.08 8.96 1.27
C TYR A 398 2.48 8.76 2.66
N ALA A 399 1.15 8.61 2.71
CA ALA A 399 0.44 8.35 3.96
C ALA A 399 0.59 6.90 4.47
N ASP A 400 0.73 5.92 3.57
CA ASP A 400 0.91 4.52 3.97
C ASP A 400 2.39 4.22 4.25
N LYS A 401 2.66 3.69 5.45
CA LYS A 401 4.00 3.24 5.87
C LYS A 401 4.63 2.24 4.90
N ARG A 402 3.83 1.39 4.24
CA ARG A 402 4.37 0.38 3.30
C ARG A 402 5.04 1.02 2.09
N GLN A 403 4.46 2.11 1.58
CA GLN A 403 5.00 2.88 0.46
C GLN A 403 6.30 3.59 0.87
N ALA A 404 6.28 4.27 2.02
CA ALA A 404 7.44 4.95 2.55
C ALA A 404 8.61 3.98 2.83
N VAL A 405 8.34 2.86 3.50
CA VAL A 405 9.35 1.83 3.81
C VAL A 405 9.92 1.23 2.54
N ALA A 406 9.09 0.96 1.52
CA ALA A 406 9.57 0.43 0.24
C ALA A 406 10.58 1.36 -0.45
N LEU A 407 10.33 2.68 -0.45
CA LEU A 407 11.25 3.65 -1.04
C LEU A 407 12.55 3.80 -0.26
N VAL A 408 12.47 3.84 1.08
CA VAL A 408 13.64 3.95 1.95
C VAL A 408 14.51 2.68 1.87
N LEU A 409 13.90 1.49 1.87
CA LEU A 409 14.64 0.24 1.66
C LEU A 409 15.24 0.15 0.26
N GLY A 410 14.53 0.63 -0.76
CA GLY A 410 15.08 0.72 -2.12
C GLY A 410 16.31 1.63 -2.18
N ALA A 411 16.27 2.78 -1.52
CA ALA A 411 17.40 3.71 -1.41
C ALA A 411 18.58 3.09 -0.64
N ALA A 412 18.32 2.43 0.49
CA ALA A 412 19.36 1.70 1.24
C ALA A 412 19.99 0.59 0.38
N GLY A 413 19.17 -0.21 -0.30
CA GLY A 413 19.63 -1.23 -1.24
C GLY A 413 20.46 -0.64 -2.38
N ALA A 414 20.13 0.57 -2.84
CA ALA A 414 20.85 1.25 -3.91
C ALA A 414 22.22 1.76 -3.46
N ILE A 415 22.36 2.22 -2.20
CA ILE A 415 23.66 2.51 -1.59
C ILE A 415 24.50 1.23 -1.51
N CYS A 416 23.91 0.12 -1.03
CA CYS A 416 24.59 -1.17 -0.97
C CYS A 416 25.07 -1.63 -2.36
N ALA A 417 24.20 -1.57 -3.38
CA ALA A 417 24.55 -1.91 -4.75
C ALA A 417 25.63 -0.99 -5.32
N GLY A 418 25.55 0.32 -5.03
CA GLY A 418 26.56 1.29 -5.47
C GLY A 418 27.93 1.02 -4.87
N VAL A 419 28.00 0.85 -3.55
CA VAL A 419 29.24 0.51 -2.84
C VAL A 419 29.80 -0.83 -3.34
N ALA A 420 28.96 -1.87 -3.43
CA ALA A 420 29.37 -3.17 -3.93
C ALA A 420 29.97 -3.07 -5.34
N LYS A 421 29.38 -2.26 -6.22
CA LYS A 421 29.92 -2.06 -7.57
C LYS A 421 31.31 -1.42 -7.56
N TYR A 422 31.54 -0.43 -6.70
CA TYR A 422 32.86 0.19 -6.56
C TYR A 422 33.89 -0.78 -5.98
N VAL A 423 33.53 -1.54 -4.93
CA VAL A 423 34.44 -2.50 -4.30
C VAL A 423 34.81 -3.62 -5.29
N LEU A 424 33.82 -4.21 -5.96
CA LEU A 424 34.01 -5.34 -6.87
C LEU A 424 34.71 -4.98 -8.19
N HIS A 425 34.77 -3.68 -8.53
CA HIS A 425 35.48 -3.25 -9.73
C HIS A 425 37.01 -3.28 -9.56
N TRP A 426 37.50 -3.03 -8.35
CA TRP A 426 38.93 -3.06 -8.07
C TRP A 426 39.41 -4.48 -7.76
N PRO A 427 40.70 -4.80 -7.99
CA PRO A 427 41.25 -6.12 -7.69
C PRO A 427 41.05 -6.51 -6.22
N ALA A 428 40.82 -7.81 -5.97
CA ALA A 428 40.54 -8.33 -4.63
C ALA A 428 41.67 -8.05 -3.62
N ASP A 429 42.90 -7.87 -4.10
CA ASP A 429 44.08 -7.57 -3.26
C ASP A 429 44.09 -6.12 -2.74
N SER A 430 43.21 -5.26 -3.24
CA SER A 430 43.14 -3.86 -2.83
C SER A 430 42.30 -3.68 -1.56
N TRP A 431 42.93 -3.25 -0.47
CA TRP A 431 42.24 -3.01 0.81
C TRP A 431 41.48 -1.67 0.84
N ALA A 432 41.93 -0.67 0.07
CA ALA A 432 41.38 0.69 0.15
C ALA A 432 39.89 0.80 -0.28
N PRO A 433 39.44 0.21 -1.41
CA PRO A 433 38.03 0.22 -1.79
C PRO A 433 37.14 -0.47 -0.75
N LEU A 434 37.62 -1.56 -0.15
CA LEU A 434 36.91 -2.27 0.91
C LEU A 434 36.74 -1.40 2.16
N LEU A 435 37.81 -0.73 2.62
CA LEU A 435 37.71 0.16 3.80
C LEU A 435 36.80 1.35 3.55
N ILE A 436 36.91 2.02 2.40
CA ILE A 436 36.04 3.16 2.05
C ILE A 436 34.60 2.70 1.91
N GLY A 437 34.36 1.58 1.23
CA GLY A 437 33.03 1.00 1.08
C GLY A 437 32.40 0.64 2.42
N ALA A 438 33.16 -0.02 3.31
CA ALA A 438 32.72 -0.34 4.66
C ALA A 438 32.40 0.92 5.47
N ALA A 439 33.26 1.95 5.41
CA ALA A 439 33.04 3.22 6.09
C ALA A 439 31.75 3.92 5.62
N VAL A 440 31.48 3.94 4.30
CA VAL A 440 30.25 4.51 3.74
C VAL A 440 29.01 3.74 4.20
N LEU A 441 29.04 2.40 4.19
CA LEU A 441 27.91 1.58 4.63
C LEU A 441 27.64 1.72 6.13
N ILE A 442 28.69 1.66 6.95
CA ILE A 442 28.58 1.84 8.41
C ILE A 442 28.10 3.26 8.73
N GLY A 443 28.65 4.27 8.06
CA GLY A 443 28.23 5.66 8.21
C GLY A 443 26.76 5.85 7.85
N PHE A 444 26.31 5.29 6.72
CA PHE A 444 24.90 5.34 6.31
C PHE A 444 24.00 4.65 7.35
N ALA A 445 24.36 3.44 7.80
CA ALA A 445 23.61 2.72 8.82
C ALA A 445 23.52 3.50 10.15
N ALA A 446 24.64 4.09 10.59
CA ALA A 446 24.69 4.92 11.79
C ALA A 446 23.80 6.16 11.66
N THR A 447 23.86 6.88 10.53
CA THR A 447 22.97 8.03 10.28
C THR A 447 21.49 7.64 10.25
N GLY A 448 21.16 6.48 9.68
CA GLY A 448 19.80 5.94 9.69
C GLY A 448 19.32 5.61 11.10
N LEU A 449 20.17 5.00 11.94
CA LEU A 449 19.84 4.70 13.34
C LEU A 449 19.62 5.99 14.15
N VAL A 450 20.51 6.97 13.98
CA VAL A 450 20.40 8.30 14.62
C VAL A 450 19.10 8.99 14.17
N ALA A 451 18.77 8.94 12.88
CA ALA A 451 17.51 9.48 12.38
C ALA A 451 16.29 8.76 12.97
N ALA A 452 16.33 7.44 13.11
CA ALA A 452 15.24 6.66 13.72
C ALA A 452 15.00 7.04 15.19
N LEU A 453 16.06 7.40 15.93
CA LEU A 453 15.98 7.83 17.32
C LEU A 453 15.49 9.29 17.44
N LEU A 454 15.98 10.19 16.58
CA LEU A 454 15.73 11.63 16.72
C LEU A 454 14.45 12.10 16.01
N VAL A 455 14.21 11.67 14.77
CA VAL A 455 13.12 12.20 13.92
C VAL A 455 11.73 12.08 14.56
N PRO A 456 11.33 10.97 15.22
CA PRO A 456 10.00 10.85 15.81
C PRO A 456 9.74 11.79 16.98
N VAL A 457 10.79 12.15 17.73
CA VAL A 457 10.69 12.99 18.93
C VAL A 457 10.95 14.47 18.65
N THR A 458 11.55 14.80 17.50
CA THR A 458 11.86 16.18 17.12
C THR A 458 10.68 16.87 16.43
N ARG A 459 10.26 18.02 16.97
CA ARG A 459 9.35 18.94 16.27
C ARG A 459 10.15 19.82 15.30
N PHE A 460 10.07 19.51 14.01
CA PHE A 460 10.75 20.30 12.98
C PHE A 460 10.09 21.67 12.79
N THR A 461 10.90 22.72 12.71
CA THR A 461 10.41 24.05 12.35
C THR A 461 9.96 24.07 10.88
N PRO A 462 9.02 24.96 10.50
CA PRO A 462 8.57 25.09 9.11
C PRO A 462 9.72 25.33 8.11
N LEU A 463 10.76 26.07 8.52
CA LEU A 463 11.94 26.33 7.69
C LEU A 463 12.70 25.05 7.34
N VAL A 464 12.92 24.15 8.31
CA VAL A 464 13.63 22.88 8.05
C VAL A 464 12.85 22.02 7.07
N ARG A 465 11.52 21.92 7.26
CA ARG A 465 10.63 21.20 6.32
C ARG A 465 10.70 21.80 4.91
N MET A 466 10.61 23.13 4.82
CA MET A 466 10.70 23.83 3.54
C MET A 466 12.05 23.56 2.86
N VAL A 467 13.18 23.67 3.56
CA VAL A 467 14.51 23.39 3.00
C VAL A 467 14.61 21.96 2.48
N THR A 468 14.06 20.97 3.19
CA THR A 468 14.04 19.58 2.71
C THR A 468 13.24 19.40 1.43
N GLU A 469 12.11 20.10 1.28
CA GLU A 469 11.32 20.09 0.05
C GLU A 469 12.06 20.75 -1.11
N TRP A 470 12.69 21.89 -0.89
CA TRP A 470 13.49 22.57 -1.92
C TRP A 470 14.69 21.74 -2.38
N LEU A 471 15.34 21.03 -1.45
CA LEU A 471 16.47 20.15 -1.78
C LEU A 471 16.01 18.99 -2.66
N GLU A 472 14.85 18.39 -2.36
CA GLU A 472 14.23 17.37 -3.22
C GLU A 472 13.93 17.92 -4.62
N LEU A 473 13.29 19.09 -4.71
CA LEU A 473 12.96 19.71 -6.00
C LEU A 473 14.22 20.03 -6.80
N ALA A 474 15.26 20.57 -6.16
CA ALA A 474 16.55 20.82 -6.79
C ALA A 474 17.18 19.52 -7.31
N ALA A 475 17.13 18.43 -6.55
CA ALA A 475 17.64 17.13 -6.97
C ALA A 475 16.91 16.61 -8.22
N ILE A 476 15.58 16.74 -8.27
CA ILE A 476 14.76 16.35 -9.43
C ILE A 476 15.12 17.20 -10.67
N VAL A 477 15.24 18.52 -10.52
CA VAL A 477 15.55 19.44 -11.62
C VAL A 477 16.95 19.19 -12.18
N VAL A 478 17.94 18.92 -11.32
CA VAL A 478 19.34 18.70 -11.73
C VAL A 478 19.55 17.32 -12.36
N ALA A 479 18.82 16.30 -11.93
CA ALA A 479 19.03 14.92 -12.38
C ALA A 479 18.91 14.76 -13.90
N MET A 480 17.90 15.38 -14.54
CA MET A 480 17.65 15.25 -15.98
C MET A 480 18.76 15.88 -16.85
N PRO A 481 19.13 17.15 -16.68
CA PRO A 481 20.26 17.76 -17.40
C PRO A 481 21.58 17.02 -17.15
N LEU A 482 21.81 16.56 -15.92
CA LEU A 482 23.03 15.83 -15.56
C LEU A 482 23.11 14.50 -16.32
N ALA A 483 22.02 13.74 -16.38
CA ALA A 483 21.94 12.49 -17.15
C ALA A 483 22.14 12.72 -18.66
N ALA A 484 21.53 13.78 -19.22
CA ALA A 484 21.71 14.15 -20.63
C ALA A 484 23.17 14.54 -20.94
N TRP A 485 23.83 15.24 -20.02
CA TRP A 485 25.24 15.56 -20.15
C TRP A 485 26.12 14.31 -20.08
N ILE A 486 25.94 13.45 -19.07
CA ILE A 486 26.71 12.20 -18.92
C ILE A 486 26.54 11.32 -20.17
N GLY A 487 25.33 11.19 -20.69
CA GLY A 487 25.03 10.44 -21.91
C GLY A 487 25.58 11.03 -23.21
N GLY A 488 26.17 12.24 -23.17
CA GLY A 488 26.77 12.87 -24.35
C GLY A 488 25.76 13.52 -25.30
N LEU A 489 24.53 13.78 -24.85
CA LEU A 489 23.50 14.39 -25.70
C LEU A 489 23.91 15.80 -26.14
N PHE A 490 24.43 16.62 -25.22
CA PHE A 490 24.87 17.98 -25.56
C PHE A 490 26.06 18.00 -26.52
N THR A 491 26.99 17.05 -26.37
CA THR A 491 28.12 16.91 -27.31
C THR A 491 27.65 16.49 -28.69
N TRP A 492 26.65 15.60 -28.76
CA TRP A 492 26.07 15.17 -30.02
C TRP A 492 25.30 16.29 -30.72
N VAL A 493 24.49 17.08 -29.98
CA VAL A 493 23.78 18.24 -30.54
C VAL A 493 24.76 19.28 -31.06
N ARG A 494 25.90 19.50 -30.39
CA ARG A 494 26.93 20.45 -30.83
C ARG A 494 27.68 19.99 -32.10
N MET A 495 27.74 18.69 -32.36
CA MET A 495 28.46 18.10 -33.51
C MET A 495 27.57 17.87 -34.73
N ARG A 496 26.25 18.02 -34.60
CA ARG A 496 25.31 18.10 -35.70
C ARG A 496 25.10 19.55 -36.11
#